data_AF-A0A183CTG5-F1
#
_entry.id   AF-A0A183CTG5-F1
#
_cell.length_a   1.000
_cell.length_b   1.000
_cell.length_c   1.000
_cell.angle_alpha   90.00
_cell.angle_beta   90.00
_cell.angle_gamma   90.00
#
_symmetry.space_group_name_H-M   'P 1'
#
loop_
_entity.id
_entity.type
_entity.pdbx_description
1 polymer ?
#
loop_
_entity_poly.entity_id
_entity_poly.type
_entity_poly.pdbx_seq_one_letter_code
_entity_poly.pdbx_strand_id
1 'polypeptide(L)' 'EALKHEASCEVEAAQKDDVACILYTSGTTGRPKGAMVTHGGLAANAETCTEIWNFGPNE' A
#
# COMPACT_ATOMS: atom_id res chain seq x y z
N GLU A 1 -37.28 -4.01 0.03
CA GLU A 1 -36.72 -3.99 1.39
C GLU A 1 -35.22 -3.75 1.29
N ALA A 2 -34.77 -2.58 1.71
CA ALA A 2 -33.36 -2.19 1.65
C ALA A 2 -32.64 -2.76 2.87
N LEU A 3 -31.62 -3.59 2.63
CA LEU A 3 -30.69 -4.03 3.66
C LEU A 3 -29.90 -2.82 4.16
N LYS A 4 -30.29 -2.31 5.33
CA LYS A 4 -29.50 -1.36 6.12
C LYS A 4 -28.25 -2.09 6.61
N HIS A 5 -27.13 -1.90 5.94
CA HIS A 5 -25.83 -2.38 6.41
C HIS A 5 -25.08 -1.21 7.05
N GLU A 6 -25.55 -0.77 8.22
CA GLU A 6 -24.75 0.06 9.11
C GLU A 6 -23.85 -0.85 9.94
N ALA A 7 -22.86 -1.45 9.28
CA ALA A 7 -21.76 -2.06 10.00
C ALA A 7 -20.81 -0.92 10.39
N SER A 8 -20.89 -0.48 11.65
CA SER A 8 -19.82 0.33 12.24
C SER A 8 -18.60 -0.57 12.42
N CYS A 9 -17.80 -0.69 11.38
CA CYS A 9 -16.48 -1.29 11.49
C CYS A 9 -15.58 -0.23 12.12
N GLU A 10 -15.20 -0.43 13.37
CA GLU A 10 -14.10 0.32 13.95
C GLU A 10 -12.82 -0.11 13.20
N VAL A 11 -12.33 0.77 12.34
CA VAL A 11 -11.10 0.53 11.60
C VAL A 11 -9.94 0.86 12.54
N GLU A 12 -9.22 -0.16 12.98
CA GLU A 12 -7.98 0.03 13.73
C GLU A 12 -6.96 0.79 12.88
N ALA A 13 -6.16 1.64 13.54
CA ALA A 13 -5.11 2.38 12.86
C ALA A 13 -4.04 1.41 12.32
N ALA A 14 -3.75 1.51 11.03
CA ALA A 14 -2.70 0.70 10.40
C ALA A 14 -1.34 0.96 11.07
N GLN A 15 -0.63 -0.11 11.38
CA GLN A 15 0.71 -0.10 11.93
C GLN A 15 1.76 -0.21 10.81
N LYS A 16 2.99 0.20 11.10
CA LYS A 16 4.09 0.23 10.10
C LYS A 16 4.36 -1.13 9.45
N ASP A 17 4.14 -2.22 10.18
CA ASP A 17 4.43 -3.57 9.72
C ASP A 17 3.21 -4.25 9.07
N ASP A 18 2.04 -3.59 9.11
CA ASP A 18 0.86 -4.08 8.40
C ASP A 18 1.04 -3.93 6.89
N VAL A 19 0.49 -4.90 6.15
CA VAL A 19 0.52 -4.89 4.68
C VAL A 19 -0.40 -3.79 4.17
N ALA A 20 0.16 -2.82 3.44
CA ALA A 20 -0.56 -1.73 2.81
C ALA A 20 -1.08 -2.12 1.43
N CYS A 21 -0.28 -2.85 0.64
CA CYS A 21 -0.68 -3.31 -0.69
C CYS A 21 0.06 -4.58 -1.12
N ILE A 22 -0.51 -5.28 -2.10
CA ILE A 22 0.12 -6.41 -2.78
C ILE A 22 0.28 -6.05 -4.25
N LEU A 23 1.53 -5.91 -4.70
CA LEU A 23 1.84 -5.60 -6.09
C LEU A 23 2.06 -6.89 -6.88
N TYR A 24 1.23 -7.13 -7.88
CA TYR A 24 1.38 -8.28 -8.78
C TYR A 24 2.15 -7.88 -10.02
N THR A 25 3.01 -8.79 -10.47
CA THR A 25 3.74 -8.66 -11.73
C THR A 25 3.33 -9.76 -12.70
N SER A 26 3.40 -9.49 -14.01
CA SER A 26 2.95 -10.44 -15.05
C SER A 26 3.64 -11.80 -14.93
N GLY A 27 4.89 -11.83 -14.44
CA GLY A 27 5.63 -13.05 -14.12
C GLY A 27 5.95 -13.91 -15.35
N THR A 28 7.21 -14.02 -15.74
CA THR A 28 7.61 -14.83 -16.92
C THR A 28 7.40 -16.33 -16.75
N THR A 29 7.18 -16.81 -15.52
CA THR A 29 7.00 -18.23 -15.17
C THR A 29 5.53 -18.65 -15.09
N GLY A 30 4.61 -17.88 -15.68
CA GLY A 30 3.20 -18.23 -15.85
C GLY A 30 2.28 -17.78 -14.72
N ARG A 31 2.62 -18.01 -13.45
CA ARG A 31 1.81 -17.53 -12.31
C ARG A 31 2.38 -16.21 -11.75
N PRO A 32 1.61 -15.10 -11.76
CA PRO A 32 1.97 -13.86 -11.10
C PRO A 32 2.34 -14.06 -9.63
N LYS A 33 3.42 -13.42 -9.19
CA LYS A 33 3.81 -13.37 -7.77
C LYS A 33 3.38 -12.02 -7.20
N GLY A 34 2.78 -12.05 -6.01
CA GLY A 34 2.42 -10.85 -5.25
C GLY A 34 3.55 -10.43 -4.31
N ALA A 35 4.01 -9.20 -4.44
CA ALA A 35 4.92 -8.58 -3.48
C ALA A 35 4.09 -7.85 -2.41
N MET A 36 4.14 -8.33 -1.17
CA MET A 36 3.51 -7.64 -0.04
C MET A 36 4.38 -6.44 0.36
N VAL A 37 3.77 -5.26 0.37
CA VAL A 37 4.41 -4.00 0.76
C VAL A 37 3.75 -3.51 2.03
N THR A 38 4.55 -3.23 3.05
CA THR A 38 4.04 -2.69 4.33
C THR A 38 3.88 -1.18 4.28
N HIS A 39 3.08 -0.64 5.20
CA HIS A 39 2.95 0.82 5.36
C HIS A 39 4.32 1.50 5.58
N GLY A 40 5.16 0.93 6.45
CA GLY A 40 6.50 1.46 6.75
C GLY A 40 7.45 1.36 5.55
N GLY A 41 7.40 0.25 4.80
CA GLY A 41 8.22 0.09 3.60
C GLY A 41 7.84 1.09 2.51
N LEU A 42 6.54 1.36 2.34
CA LEU A 42 6.06 2.35 1.38
C LEU A 42 6.47 3.78 1.78
N ALA A 43 6.34 4.13 3.06
CA ALA A 43 6.76 5.43 3.58
C ALA A 43 8.27 5.67 3.40
N ALA A 44 9.10 4.69 3.77
CA ALA A 44 10.55 4.79 3.61
C ALA A 44 10.97 4.97 2.14
N ASN A 45 10.28 4.30 1.20
CA ASN A 45 10.50 4.48 -0.23
C ASN A 45 10.12 5.90 -0.69
N ALA A 46 8.98 6.43 -0.22
CA ALA A 46 8.55 7.79 -0.55
C ALA A 46 9.55 8.84 -0.04
N GLU A 47 10.03 8.70 1.19
CA GLU A 47 11.08 9.56 1.78
C GLU A 47 12.35 9.53 0.92
N THR A 48 12.81 8.33 0.57
CA THR A 48 13.99 8.15 -0.30
C THR A 48 13.80 8.81 -1.67
N CYS A 49 12.60 8.72 -2.25
CA CYS A 49 12.28 9.38 -3.51
C CYS A 49 12.38 10.90 -3.41
N THR A 50 11.84 11.50 -2.36
CA THR A 50 11.95 12.95 -2.12
C THR A 50 13.40 13.37 -1.88
N GLU A 51 14.19 12.60 -1.15
CA GLU A 51 15.59 12.95 -0.85
C GLU A 51 16.52 12.84 -2.06
N ILE A 52 16.46 11.72 -2.78
CA ILE A 52 17.42 11.43 -3.86
C ILE A 52 17.01 12.10 -5.16
N TRP A 53 15.70 12.11 -5.45
CA TRP A 53 15.18 12.57 -6.73
C TRP A 53 14.53 13.95 -6.65
N ASN A 54 14.52 14.57 -5.46
CA ASN A 54 13.87 15.86 -5.20
C ASN A 54 12.37 15.88 -5.51
N PHE A 55 11.74 14.71 -5.56
CA PHE A 55 10.34 14.52 -5.90
C PHE A 55 9.44 15.28 -4.90
N GLY A 56 8.69 16.27 -5.39
CA GLY A 56 7.91 17.17 -4.55
C GLY A 56 6.89 18.00 -5.34
N PRO A 57 6.05 18.80 -4.66
CA PRO A 57 4.94 19.52 -5.29
C PRO A 57 5.35 20.63 -6.27
N ASN A 58 6.64 20.92 -6.38
CA ASN A 58 7.20 21.96 -7.24
C ASN A 58 7.99 21.37 -8.43
N GLU A 59 7.86 20.06 -8.69
CA GLU A 59 8.31 19.40 -9.92
C GLU A 59 7.18 19.24 -10.93
#